data_AF-A0A7X0MHR4-F1
#
_entry.id   AF-A0A7X0MHR4-F1
#
_cell.length_a   1.000
_cell.length_b   1.000
_cell.length_c   1.000
_cell.angle_alpha   90.00
_cell.angle_beta   90.00
_cell.angle_gamma   90.00
#
_symmetry.space_group_name_H-M   'P 1'
#
loop_
_entity.id
_entity.type
_entity.pdbx_description
1 polymer ?
#
loop_
_entity_poly.entity_id
_entity_poly.type
_entity_poly.pdbx_seq_one_letter_code
_entity_poly.pdbx_strand_id
1 'polypeptide(L)'
;MAEQYIDIDSLNIIREKLWAVSNEKKITLEDIQDRTGFSYSQVYRIVRGENNMSVSGFIAVCKALEVQPSKILDFEIEIPKYQPTRKNFK
;
A
#
# COMPACT_ATOMS: atom_id res chain seq x y z
N MET A 1 22.56 5.33 -8.82
CA MET A 1 21.42 4.45 -8.52
C MET A 1 20.26 4.96 -9.37
N ALA A 2 19.62 4.11 -10.17
CA ALA A 2 18.42 4.55 -10.89
C ALA A 2 17.34 4.93 -9.87
N GLU A 3 16.67 6.06 -10.08
CA GLU A 3 15.52 6.43 -9.26
C GLU A 3 14.45 5.37 -9.39
N GLN A 4 13.89 4.96 -8.25
CA GLN A 4 12.80 4.00 -8.24
C GLN A 4 11.56 4.67 -8.81
N TYR A 5 10.87 4.01 -9.74
CA TYR A 5 9.53 4.44 -10.15
C TYR A 5 8.57 4.34 -8.97
N ILE A 6 7.79 5.39 -8.75
CA ILE A 6 6.77 5.47 -7.70
C ILE A 6 5.47 5.94 -8.34
N ASP A 7 4.45 5.10 -8.31
CA ASP A 7 3.07 5.47 -8.63
C ASP A 7 2.43 6.09 -7.40
N ILE A 8 2.51 7.42 -7.31
CA ILE A 8 2.04 8.20 -6.15
C ILE A 8 0.51 8.11 -6.03
N ASP A 9 -0.22 8.11 -7.14
CA ASP A 9 -1.68 8.15 -7.15
C ASP A 9 -2.25 6.85 -6.56
N SER A 10 -1.80 5.70 -7.05
CA SER A 10 -2.21 4.40 -6.52
C SER A 10 -1.81 4.23 -5.05
N LEU A 11 -0.62 4.70 -4.66
CA LEU A 11 -0.16 4.63 -3.27
C LEU A 11 -1.02 5.47 -2.33
N ASN A 12 -1.48 6.65 -2.77
CA ASN A 12 -2.37 7.50 -1.98
C ASN A 12 -3.72 6.82 -1.75
N ILE A 13 -4.32 6.22 -2.77
CA ILE A 13 -5.57 5.46 -2.65
C ILE A 13 -5.42 4.32 -1.62
N ILE A 14 -4.33 3.56 -1.71
CA ILE A 14 -4.04 2.47 -0.76
C ILE A 14 -3.93 3.00 0.67
N ARG A 15 -3.21 4.11 0.88
CA ARG A 15 -3.02 4.72 2.21
C ARG A 15 -4.29 5.27 2.80
N GLU A 16 -5.10 5.95 2.01
CA GLU A 16 -6.40 6.45 2.43
C GLU A 16 -7.29 5.31 2.94
N LYS A 17 -7.32 4.19 2.20
CA LYS A 17 -8.06 2.99 2.62
C LYS A 17 -7.48 2.35 3.89
N LEU A 18 -6.16 2.21 4.00
CA LEU A 18 -5.52 1.71 5.23
C LEU A 18 -5.87 2.60 6.44
N TRP A 19 -5.81 3.92 6.25
CA TRP A 19 -6.12 4.88 7.29
C TRP A 19 -7.60 4.88 7.66
N ALA A 20 -8.50 4.75 6.70
CA ALA A 20 -9.94 4.60 6.96
C ALA A 20 -10.23 3.37 7.83
N VAL A 21 -9.62 2.22 7.50
CA VAL A 21 -9.76 0.99 8.29
C VAL A 21 -9.18 1.13 9.70
N SER A 22 -8.01 1.79 9.82
CA SER A 22 -7.39 2.11 11.11
C SER A 22 -8.33 2.94 12.00
N ASN A 23 -8.93 4.00 11.46
CA ASN A 23 -9.88 4.85 12.19
C ASN A 23 -11.17 4.10 12.57
N GLU A 24 -11.74 3.33 11.64
CA GLU A 24 -12.96 2.55 11.87
C GLU A 24 -12.77 1.55 13.02
N LYS A 25 -11.63 0.88 13.05
CA LYS A 25 -11.28 -0.11 14.09
C LYS A 25 -10.65 0.50 15.34
N LYS A 26 -10.40 1.81 15.35
CA LYS A 26 -9.70 2.53 16.43
C LYS A 26 -8.32 1.93 16.76
N ILE A 27 -7.60 1.48 15.74
CA ILE A 27 -6.23 0.95 15.87
C ILE A 27 -5.27 2.08 15.52
N THR A 28 -4.47 2.52 16.50
CA THR A 28 -3.50 3.62 16.34
C THR A 28 -2.24 3.19 15.59
N LEU A 29 -1.37 4.13 15.21
CA LEU A 29 -0.09 3.78 14.57
C LEU A 29 0.85 3.06 15.56
N GLU A 30 0.76 3.40 16.84
CA GLU A 30 1.43 2.75 17.96
C GLU A 30 0.95 1.31 18.12
N ASP A 31 -0.36 1.05 18.01
CA ASP A 31 -0.87 -0.33 18.02
C ASP A 31 -0.33 -1.15 16.83
N ILE A 32 -0.24 -0.55 15.64
CA ILE A 32 0.35 -1.21 14.47
C ILE A 32 1.84 -1.46 14.69
N GLN A 33 2.56 -0.52 15.32
CA GLN A 33 3.95 -0.67 15.70
C GLN A 33 4.12 -1.91 16.59
N ASP A 34 3.35 -1.98 17.66
CA ASP A 34 3.44 -3.07 18.65
C ASP A 34 3.06 -4.43 18.03
N ARG A 35 2.08 -4.45 17.12
CA ARG A 35 1.64 -5.66 16.41
C ARG A 35 2.61 -6.14 15.33
N THR A 36 3.39 -5.24 14.73
CA THR A 36 4.30 -5.57 13.62
C THR A 36 5.76 -5.70 14.06
N GLY A 37 6.14 -5.10 15.18
CA GLY A 37 7.53 -4.94 15.60
C GLY A 37 8.32 -3.94 14.74
N PHE A 38 7.65 -3.17 13.88
CA PHE A 38 8.29 -2.11 13.11
C PHE A 38 8.58 -0.89 13.99
N SER A 39 9.44 0.02 13.54
CA SER A 39 9.55 1.34 14.16
C SER A 39 8.34 2.21 13.79
N TYR A 40 7.98 3.17 14.66
CA TYR A 40 6.95 4.16 14.37
C TYR A 40 7.13 4.82 13.00
N SER A 41 8.36 5.22 12.65
CA SER A 41 8.66 5.86 11.36
C SER A 41 8.38 4.95 10.18
N GLN A 42 8.65 3.65 10.29
CA GLN A 42 8.30 2.68 9.25
C GLN A 42 6.79 2.53 9.12
N VAL A 43 6.07 2.41 10.24
CA VAL A 43 4.60 2.37 10.24
C VAL A 43 4.03 3.63 9.58
N TYR A 44 4.50 4.80 10.01
CA TYR A 44 4.09 6.08 9.43
C TYR A 44 4.35 6.13 7.93
N ARG A 45 5.54 5.74 7.46
CA ARG A 45 5.86 5.72 6.01
C ARG A 45 4.94 4.82 5.20
N ILE A 46 4.54 3.68 5.76
CA ILE A 46 3.62 2.75 5.10
C ILE A 46 2.20 3.32 5.07
N VAL A 47 1.67 3.74 6.23
CA VAL A 47 0.24 4.11 6.38
C VAL A 47 -0.07 5.55 5.94
N ARG A 48 0.87 6.49 6.14
CA ARG A 48 0.64 7.94 6.02
C ARG A 48 1.71 8.71 5.23
N GLY A 49 2.86 8.10 4.95
CA GLY A 49 3.97 8.76 4.26
C GLY A 49 3.77 8.88 2.74
N GLU A 50 4.84 9.26 2.05
CA GLU A 50 4.83 9.50 0.59
C GLU A 50 5.74 8.52 -0.19
N ASN A 51 6.71 7.90 0.49
CA ASN A 51 7.69 6.99 -0.11
C ASN A 51 7.04 5.73 -0.68
N ASN A 52 7.71 5.00 -1.56
CA ASN A 52 7.22 3.68 -1.92
C ASN A 52 7.14 2.74 -0.70
N MET A 53 6.16 1.84 -0.68
CA MET A 53 6.04 0.80 0.34
C MET A 53 6.33 -0.58 -0.27
N SER A 54 6.93 -1.47 0.51
CA SER A 54 7.08 -2.86 0.08
C SER A 54 5.76 -3.62 0.26
N VAL A 55 5.52 -4.62 -0.60
CA VAL A 55 4.36 -5.52 -0.45
C VAL A 55 4.40 -6.22 0.91
N SER A 56 5.57 -6.65 1.39
CA SER A 56 5.70 -7.27 2.71
C SER A 56 5.29 -6.32 3.84
N GLY A 57 5.67 -5.04 3.76
CA GLY A 57 5.27 -4.02 4.74
C GLY A 57 3.76 -3.77 4.70
N PHE A 58 3.19 -3.66 3.50
CA PHE A 58 1.74 -3.57 3.28
C PHE A 58 0.97 -4.75 3.89
N ILE A 59 1.41 -5.99 3.65
CA ILE A 59 0.79 -7.20 4.19
C ILE A 59 0.91 -7.25 5.72
N ALA A 60 2.04 -6.86 6.29
CA ALA A 60 2.21 -6.78 7.74
C ALA A 60 1.22 -5.79 8.38
N VAL A 61 1.04 -4.61 7.77
CA VAL A 61 0.04 -3.63 8.21
C VAL A 61 -1.38 -4.17 8.04
N CYS A 62 -1.71 -4.85 6.94
CA CYS A 62 -3.03 -5.47 6.76
C CYS A 62 -3.33 -6.49 7.87
N LYS A 63 -2.34 -7.32 8.24
CA LYS A 63 -2.46 -8.26 9.37
C LYS A 63 -2.66 -7.53 10.69
N ALA A 64 -1.88 -6.49 10.96
CA ALA A 64 -2.00 -5.68 12.18
C ALA A 64 -3.37 -4.99 12.29
N LEU A 65 -3.92 -4.55 11.16
CA LEU A 65 -5.26 -3.98 11.04
C LEU A 65 -6.37 -5.05 10.94
N GLU A 66 -6.03 -6.34 10.97
CA GLU A 66 -6.97 -7.45 10.84
C GLU A 66 -7.90 -7.32 9.61
N VAL A 67 -7.34 -6.89 8.48
CA VAL A 67 -8.08 -6.64 7.23
C VAL A 67 -7.47 -7.47 6.09
N GLN A 68 -8.34 -7.98 5.22
CA GLN A 68 -7.88 -8.68 4.03
C GLN A 68 -7.28 -7.68 3.03
N PRO A 69 -6.10 -7.96 2.44
CA PRO A 69 -5.47 -7.08 1.46
C PRO A 69 -6.37 -6.73 0.28
N SER A 70 -7.24 -7.67 -0.13
CA SER A 70 -8.21 -7.46 -1.20
C SER A 70 -9.13 -6.28 -0.93
N LYS A 71 -9.55 -6.03 0.32
CA LYS A 71 -10.40 -4.87 0.65
C LYS A 71 -9.69 -3.54 0.43
N ILE A 72 -8.37 -3.51 0.57
CA ILE A 72 -7.56 -2.32 0.34
C ILE A 72 -7.29 -2.15 -1.16
N LEU A 73 -6.93 -3.24 -1.83
CA LEU A 73 -6.58 -3.24 -3.26
C LEU A 73 -7.78 -3.25 -4.22
N ASP A 74 -9.01 -3.25 -3.70
CA ASP A 74 -10.24 -3.21 -4.49
C ASP A 74 -10.49 -1.80 -5.07
N PHE A 75 -9.69 -1.41 -6.05
CA PHE A 75 -9.84 -0.15 -6.78
C PHE A 75 -9.43 -0.33 -8.26
N GLU A 76 -9.97 0.54 -9.10
CA GLU A 76 -9.67 0.55 -10.52
C GLU A 76 -8.57 1.56 -10.84
N ILE A 77 -7.76 1.24 -11.84
CA ILE A 77 -6.75 2.14 -12.42
C ILE A 77 -6.95 2.21 -13.92
N GLU A 78 -6.51 3.30 -14.53
CA GLU A 78 -6.54 3.41 -15.99
C GLU A 78 -5.50 2.46 -16.60
N ILE A 79 -5.96 1.55 -17.46
CA ILE A 79 -5.10 0.64 -18.22
C ILE A 79 -4.94 1.20 -19.64
N PRO A 80 -3.77 1.76 -19.99
CA PRO A 80 -3.57 2.30 -21.32
C PRO A 80 -3.51 1.16 -22.35
N LYS A 81 -3.91 1.48 -23.59
CA LYS A 81 -3.84 0.54 -24.71
C LYS A 81 -2.41 0.43 -25.21
N TYR A 82 -1.73 -0.66 -24.85
CA TYR A 82 -0.40 -0.97 -25.35
C TYR A 82 -0.42 -1.62 -26.73
N GLN A 83 0.70 -1.48 -27.46
CA GLN A 83 0.95 -2.24 -28.68
C GLN A 83 0.96 -3.75 -28.39
N PRO A 84 0.75 -4.61 -29.41
CA PRO A 84 0.84 -6.06 -29.24
C PRO A 84 2.13 -6.48 -28.51
N THR A 85 2.06 -7.55 -27.73
CA THR A 85 3.28 -8.08 -27.09
C THR A 85 4.30 -8.51 -28.14
N ARG A 86 5.58 -8.59 -27.78
CA ARG A 86 6.65 -9.03 -28.70
C ARG A 86 6.33 -10.34 -29.44
N LYS A 87 5.61 -11.26 -28.81
CA LYS A 87 5.19 -12.55 -29.43
C LYS A 87 4.08 -12.39 -30.49
N ASN A 88 3.32 -11.30 -30.40
CA ASN A 88 2.15 -11.01 -31.23
C ASN A 88 2.43 -9.90 -32.27
N PHE A 89 3.64 -9.36 -32.32
CA PHE A 89 4.11 -8.54 -33.43
C PHE A 89 4.25 -9.46 -34.66
N LYS A 90 3.34 -9.33 -35.63
CA LYS A 90 3.48 -9.92 -36.97
C LYS A 90 4.39 -9.05 -37.82
#